data_AF-A0A383VUE0-F1
#
_entry.id   AF-A0A383VUE0-F1
#
_cell.length_a   1.000
_cell.length_b   1.000
_cell.length_c   1.000
_cell.angle_alpha   90.00
_cell.angle_beta   90.00
_cell.angle_gamma   90.00
#
_symmetry.space_group_name_H-M   'P 1'
#
loop_
_entity.id
_entity.type
_entity.pdbx_description
1 polymer ?
#
loop_
_entity_poly.entity_id
_entity_poly.type
_entity_poly.pdbx_seq_one_letter_code
_entity_poly.pdbx_strand_id
1 'polypeptide(L)'
;MLPSIIRAPTVGPGSRHRAVTGIGQGHVNLCQHQQHHQLHRCISSRASSRPDDFGFDDGTRRGIEEAVEVLTEAQELAQQQTLAELMGSWQADSSSSSSSSSDTASVSALPPSSPEALQAFLIEQGLSQQQAGQLLKALTLDSKYAACLNTQRLSQKLASLGRVLPDAAAAQLVLSEPELLLASSNQLVRNLVCMITALPGRDVVGMVLRVPLLLLVDDMPARLERITNKLVALHPSHSHTVIAGILEENPVLLLRMDYYLGDDIMLLDQLPMEIANMMVLGDESGLGHLYKYWRDKLGEPSGEQEWQEGGGSTA
;
A
#
# COMPACT_ATOMS: atom_id res chain seq x y z
N MET A 1 -36.86 -46.78 -3.98
CA MET A 1 -37.32 -46.11 -2.75
C MET A 1 -36.79 -44.68 -2.77
N LEU A 2 -37.65 -43.74 -2.38
CA LEU A 2 -37.68 -42.32 -2.73
C LEU A 2 -36.47 -41.48 -2.24
N PRO A 3 -36.09 -40.42 -2.96
CA PRO A 3 -35.13 -39.41 -2.50
C PRO A 3 -35.80 -38.31 -1.66
N SER A 4 -35.16 -37.93 -0.55
CA SER A 4 -35.59 -36.85 0.34
C SER A 4 -35.27 -35.48 -0.27
N ILE A 5 -36.32 -34.77 -0.66
CA ILE A 5 -36.30 -33.39 -1.14
C ILE A 5 -36.31 -32.45 0.08
N ILE A 6 -35.22 -31.72 0.29
CA ILE A 6 -35.17 -30.62 1.26
C ILE A 6 -35.56 -29.33 0.53
N ARG A 7 -36.73 -28.78 0.88
CA ARG A 7 -37.25 -27.49 0.41
C ARG A 7 -36.57 -26.34 1.15
N ALA A 8 -36.01 -25.39 0.40
CA ALA A 8 -35.61 -24.09 0.91
C ALA A 8 -36.81 -23.10 0.93
N PRO A 9 -36.87 -22.17 1.90
CA PRO A 9 -37.95 -21.18 1.96
C PRO A 9 -37.71 -20.02 0.97
N THR A 10 -38.74 -19.75 0.18
CA THR A 10 -38.89 -18.59 -0.72
C THR A 10 -39.13 -17.31 0.07
N VAL A 11 -38.22 -16.34 -0.04
CA VAL A 11 -38.40 -14.95 0.40
C VAL A 11 -38.72 -14.09 -0.82
N GLY A 12 -39.88 -13.42 -0.80
CA GLY A 12 -40.39 -12.62 -1.91
C GLY A 12 -39.79 -11.21 -2.01
N PRO A 13 -39.88 -10.55 -3.18
CA PRO A 13 -39.33 -9.21 -3.39
C PRO A 13 -40.31 -8.12 -2.91
N GLY A 14 -39.99 -7.51 -1.77
CA GLY A 14 -40.64 -6.30 -1.28
C GLY A 14 -40.02 -5.05 -1.89
N SER A 15 -40.68 -4.48 -2.90
CA SER A 15 -40.35 -3.18 -3.47
C SER A 15 -40.69 -2.05 -2.48
N ARG A 16 -39.70 -1.26 -2.07
CA ARG A 16 -39.91 0.07 -1.48
C ARG A 16 -38.90 1.06 -2.06
N HIS A 17 -39.35 1.83 -3.04
CA HIS A 17 -38.73 3.10 -3.42
C HIS A 17 -38.80 4.07 -2.25
N ARG A 18 -37.65 4.57 -1.82
CA ARG A 18 -37.56 5.80 -1.03
C ARG A 18 -36.46 6.67 -1.64
N ALA A 19 -36.89 7.72 -2.33
CA ALA A 19 -36.02 8.80 -2.73
C ALA A 19 -35.51 9.52 -1.48
N VAL A 20 -34.18 9.57 -1.33
CA VAL A 20 -33.50 10.46 -0.40
C VAL A 20 -32.49 11.27 -1.21
N THR A 21 -32.95 12.43 -1.66
CA THR A 21 -32.11 13.55 -2.04
C THR A 21 -31.72 14.29 -0.76
N GLY A 22 -30.43 14.44 -0.47
CA GLY A 22 -30.00 15.33 0.61
C GLY A 22 -28.58 15.13 1.13
N ILE A 23 -27.66 15.93 0.59
CA ILE A 23 -26.64 16.72 1.32
C ILE A 23 -25.72 15.96 2.29
N GLY A 24 -24.42 15.91 1.97
CA GLY A 24 -23.40 15.40 2.90
C GLY A 24 -21.94 15.60 2.48
N GLN A 25 -21.56 16.76 1.91
CA GLN A 25 -20.17 17.09 1.59
C GLN A 25 -19.33 17.62 2.78
N GLY A 26 -19.83 17.51 4.01
CA GLY A 26 -19.22 18.19 5.18
C GLY A 26 -18.33 17.36 6.10
N HIS A 27 -18.25 16.02 5.95
CA HIS A 27 -17.69 15.17 7.01
C HIS A 27 -16.25 14.64 6.78
N VAL A 28 -15.66 14.85 5.61
CA VAL A 28 -14.31 14.32 5.31
C VAL A 28 -13.20 15.23 5.89
N ASN A 29 -13.47 16.53 6.08
CA ASN A 29 -12.46 17.47 6.58
C ASN A 29 -12.20 17.38 8.09
N LEU A 30 -13.09 16.79 8.89
CA LEU A 30 -12.91 16.74 10.35
C LEU A 30 -11.92 15.64 10.80
N CYS A 31 -11.84 14.51 10.10
CA CYS A 31 -10.89 13.44 10.42
C CYS A 31 -9.45 13.78 10.05
N GLN A 32 -9.23 14.54 8.96
CA GLN A 32 -7.89 14.96 8.54
C GLN A 32 -7.27 15.97 9.51
N HIS A 33 -8.08 16.87 10.07
CA HIS A 33 -7.61 17.88 11.02
C HIS A 33 -7.22 17.25 12.39
N GLN A 34 -7.84 16.13 12.77
CA GLN A 34 -7.57 15.49 14.06
C GLN A 34 -6.32 14.59 14.04
N GLN A 35 -5.93 14.05 12.88
CA GLN A 35 -4.69 13.27 12.73
C GLN A 35 -3.44 14.17 12.70
N HIS A 36 -3.52 15.38 12.12
CA HIS A 36 -2.39 16.34 12.11
C HIS A 36 -2.00 16.84 13.50
N HIS A 37 -2.98 16.99 14.40
CA HIS A 37 -2.71 17.47 15.76
C HIS A 37 -1.90 16.47 16.62
N GLN A 38 -1.86 15.19 16.24
CA GLN A 38 -1.07 14.16 16.92
C GLN A 38 0.40 14.12 16.44
N LEU A 39 0.66 14.36 15.15
CA LEU A 39 2.03 14.45 14.60
C LEU A 39 2.82 15.63 15.20
N HIS A 40 2.16 16.76 15.43
CA HIS A 40 2.76 17.92 16.12
C HIS A 40 3.26 17.59 17.53
N ARG A 41 2.59 16.69 18.27
CA ARG A 41 3.02 16.30 19.63
C ARG A 41 4.28 15.42 19.62
N CYS A 42 4.44 14.56 18.61
CA CYS A 42 5.60 13.67 18.52
C CYS A 42 6.87 14.38 18.08
N ILE A 43 6.78 15.34 17.14
CA ILE A 43 7.95 16.12 16.67
C ILE A 43 8.43 17.08 17.76
N SER A 44 7.49 17.76 18.46
CA SER A 44 7.84 18.68 19.55
C SER A 44 8.45 17.95 20.76
N SER A 45 8.04 16.70 21.05
CA SER A 45 8.66 15.90 22.13
C SER A 45 10.09 15.41 21.83
N ARG A 46 10.46 15.25 20.55
CA ARG A 46 11.80 14.76 20.15
C ARG A 46 12.85 15.87 20.10
N ALA A 47 12.43 17.13 19.99
CA ALA A 47 13.32 18.30 20.07
C ALA A 47 13.71 18.68 21.51
N SER A 48 13.08 18.08 22.52
CA SER A 48 13.29 18.43 23.94
C SER A 48 14.33 17.57 24.68
N SER A 49 14.97 16.59 24.04
CA SER A 49 15.84 15.61 24.71
C SER A 49 17.31 15.62 24.27
N ARG A 50 17.82 16.74 23.75
CA ARG A 50 19.27 16.92 23.53
C ARG A 50 19.91 17.73 24.67
N PRO A 51 21.09 17.31 25.18
CA PRO A 51 21.76 17.99 26.27
C PRO A 51 22.21 19.40 25.85
N ASP A 52 21.85 20.36 26.69
CA ASP A 52 22.16 21.79 26.61
C ASP A 52 23.67 22.02 26.77
N ASP A 53 24.44 22.19 25.68
CA ASP A 53 25.77 22.83 25.78
C ASP A 53 26.28 23.50 24.50
N PHE A 54 25.37 23.86 23.59
CA PHE A 54 25.69 24.78 22.50
C PHE A 54 24.73 25.96 22.61
N GLY A 55 25.27 27.14 22.97
CA GLY A 55 24.53 28.39 23.10
C GLY A 55 23.94 28.85 21.76
N PHE A 56 22.88 28.18 21.32
CA PHE A 56 21.98 28.67 20.30
C PHE A 56 21.10 29.74 20.97
N ASP A 57 21.27 30.99 20.57
CA ASP A 57 20.41 32.08 21.03
C ASP A 57 18.93 31.72 20.78
N ASP A 58 18.03 32.00 21.73
CA ASP A 58 16.59 31.67 21.62
C ASP A 58 15.95 32.13 20.30
N GLY A 59 16.46 33.21 19.71
CA GLY A 59 16.02 33.70 18.40
C GLY A 59 16.31 32.74 17.25
N THR A 60 17.42 32.01 17.29
CA THR A 60 17.76 31.02 16.26
C THR A 60 16.87 29.78 16.33
N ARG A 61 16.53 29.32 17.54
CA ARG A 61 15.60 28.20 17.73
C ARG A 61 14.20 28.54 17.21
N ARG A 62 13.70 29.74 17.54
CA ARG A 62 12.41 30.24 17.04
C ARG A 62 12.40 30.42 15.52
N GLY A 63 13.51 30.90 14.95
CA GLY A 63 13.65 31.03 13.49
C GLY A 63 13.65 29.68 12.77
N ILE A 64 14.24 28.65 13.35
CA ILE A 64 14.21 27.29 12.80
C ILE A 64 12.79 26.71 12.89
N GLU A 65 12.07 26.91 13.99
CA GLU A 65 10.69 26.46 14.15
C GLU A 65 9.77 27.11 13.10
N GLU A 66 9.85 28.42 12.91
CA GLU A 66 9.08 29.15 11.89
C GLU A 66 9.47 28.72 10.46
N ALA A 67 10.76 28.50 10.19
CA ALA A 67 11.20 28.01 8.88
C ALA A 67 10.70 26.59 8.59
N VAL A 68 10.64 25.71 9.59
CA VAL A 68 10.09 24.36 9.44
C VAL A 68 8.59 24.43 9.17
N GLU A 69 7.85 25.28 9.89
CA GLU A 69 6.41 25.49 9.68
C GLU A 69 6.12 25.97 8.25
N VAL A 70 6.81 27.02 7.79
CA VAL A 70 6.65 27.54 6.42
C VAL A 70 7.02 26.48 5.37
N LEU A 71 8.07 25.71 5.60
CA LEU A 71 8.48 24.64 4.69
C LEU A 71 7.42 23.53 4.61
N THR A 72 6.80 23.17 5.73
CA THR A 72 5.72 22.18 5.75
C THR A 72 4.48 22.67 5.01
N GLU A 73 4.05 23.91 5.23
CA GLU A 73 2.93 24.51 4.49
C GLU A 73 3.22 24.58 2.98
N ALA A 74 4.43 24.96 2.60
CA ALA A 74 4.83 25.00 1.19
C ALA A 74 4.82 23.60 0.56
N GLN A 75 5.26 22.57 1.30
CA GLN A 75 5.23 21.18 0.85
C GLN A 75 3.78 20.67 0.71
N GLU A 76 2.88 21.05 1.61
CA GLU A 76 1.44 20.74 1.51
C GLU A 76 0.82 21.40 0.27
N LEU A 77 1.08 22.68 0.03
CA LEU A 77 0.56 23.38 -1.16
C LEU A 77 1.11 22.78 -2.45
N ALA A 78 2.38 22.39 -2.49
CA ALA A 78 2.98 21.72 -3.65
C ALA A 78 2.34 20.34 -3.91
N GLN A 79 2.04 19.57 -2.85
CA GLN A 79 1.31 18.30 -2.98
C GLN A 79 -0.13 18.52 -3.47
N GLN A 80 -0.80 19.56 -2.99
CA GLN A 80 -2.15 19.90 -3.46
C GLN A 80 -2.16 20.34 -4.93
N GLN A 81 -1.16 21.13 -5.36
CA GLN A 81 -1.02 21.57 -6.75
C GLN A 81 -0.73 20.39 -7.67
N THR A 82 0.21 19.52 -7.33
CA THR A 82 0.51 18.32 -8.14
C THR A 82 -0.69 17.38 -8.23
N LEU A 83 -1.45 17.20 -7.15
CA LEU A 83 -2.71 16.46 -7.20
C LEU A 83 -3.76 17.14 -8.09
N ALA A 84 -3.88 18.48 -8.03
CA ALA A 84 -4.82 19.23 -8.84
C ALA A 84 -4.46 19.18 -10.34
N GLU A 85 -3.18 19.31 -10.69
CA GLU A 85 -2.68 19.18 -12.06
C GLU A 85 -2.90 17.77 -12.59
N LEU A 86 -2.59 16.76 -11.77
CA LEU A 86 -2.84 15.37 -12.11
C LEU A 86 -4.34 15.17 -12.35
N MET A 87 -5.22 15.55 -11.42
CA MET A 87 -6.68 15.47 -11.61
C MET A 87 -7.17 16.22 -12.85
N GLY A 88 -6.60 17.40 -13.15
CA GLY A 88 -6.90 18.16 -14.37
C GLY A 88 -6.53 17.40 -15.65
N SER A 89 -5.37 16.75 -15.67
CA SER A 89 -4.95 15.91 -16.80
C SER A 89 -5.87 14.71 -17.03
N TRP A 90 -6.35 14.07 -15.95
CA TRP A 90 -7.31 12.96 -16.06
C TRP A 90 -8.72 13.42 -16.47
N GLN A 91 -9.16 14.60 -16.01
CA GLN A 91 -10.41 15.20 -16.47
C GLN A 91 -10.35 15.60 -17.95
N ALA A 92 -9.22 16.12 -18.41
CA ALA A 92 -8.97 16.40 -19.83
C ALA A 92 -8.99 15.11 -20.68
N ASP A 93 -8.37 14.02 -20.19
CA ASP A 93 -8.38 12.71 -20.86
C ASP A 93 -9.81 12.08 -20.89
N SER A 94 -10.61 12.27 -19.84
CA SER A 94 -12.00 11.77 -19.81
C SER A 94 -12.98 12.64 -20.61
N SER A 95 -12.74 13.95 -20.71
CA SER A 95 -13.55 14.88 -21.52
C SER A 95 -13.24 14.81 -23.01
N SER A 96 -11.99 14.55 -23.39
CA SER A 96 -11.62 14.20 -24.77
C SER A 96 -12.21 12.86 -25.23
N SER A 97 -12.53 11.97 -24.29
CA SER A 97 -13.30 10.74 -24.55
C SER A 97 -14.81 10.96 -24.71
N SER A 98 -15.35 12.10 -24.26
CA SER A 98 -16.79 12.37 -24.19
C SER A 98 -17.26 13.55 -25.05
N SER A 99 -16.36 14.22 -25.78
CA SER A 99 -16.67 15.35 -26.66
C SER A 99 -16.96 14.96 -28.12
N SER A 100 -17.14 13.66 -28.41
CA SER A 100 -17.55 13.16 -29.72
C SER A 100 -18.98 12.56 -29.70
N SER A 101 -19.98 13.27 -29.19
CA SER A 101 -21.40 13.09 -29.57
C SER A 101 -22.36 13.98 -28.78
N SER A 102 -22.53 15.23 -29.21
CA SER A 102 -23.81 15.91 -29.04
C SER A 102 -24.74 15.44 -30.16
N ASP A 103 -25.31 14.25 -30.00
CA ASP A 103 -26.65 13.97 -30.51
C ASP A 103 -27.30 12.89 -29.63
N THR A 104 -28.43 13.30 -29.07
CA THR A 104 -29.27 12.57 -28.14
C THR A 104 -29.90 11.35 -28.82
N ALA A 105 -29.26 10.18 -28.73
CA ALA A 105 -29.94 8.89 -28.94
C ALA A 105 -29.07 7.72 -28.46
N SER A 106 -29.57 7.00 -27.44
CA SER A 106 -29.04 5.72 -26.94
C SER A 106 -27.62 5.76 -26.40
N VAL A 107 -27.48 5.54 -25.08
CA VAL A 107 -26.35 4.77 -24.56
C VAL A 107 -26.52 3.36 -25.15
N SER A 108 -26.19 3.21 -26.43
CA SER A 108 -26.12 1.94 -27.11
C SER A 108 -25.02 1.21 -26.36
N ALA A 109 -25.43 0.29 -25.50
CA ALA A 109 -24.55 -0.70 -24.92
C ALA A 109 -23.69 -1.22 -26.07
N LEU A 110 -22.41 -0.83 -26.11
CA LEU A 110 -21.48 -1.42 -27.06
C LEU A 110 -21.65 -2.93 -26.86
N PRO A 111 -21.91 -3.69 -27.94
CA PRO A 111 -22.17 -5.10 -27.81
C PRO A 111 -21.01 -5.72 -27.03
N PRO A 112 -21.28 -6.63 -26.07
CA PRO A 112 -20.22 -7.32 -25.36
C PRO A 112 -19.29 -7.91 -26.41
N SER A 113 -18.00 -7.57 -26.31
CA SER A 113 -17.00 -8.11 -27.23
C SER A 113 -17.06 -9.64 -27.12
N SER A 114 -16.93 -10.34 -28.24
CA SER A 114 -16.89 -11.80 -28.19
C SER A 114 -15.75 -12.25 -27.26
N PRO A 115 -15.93 -13.33 -26.48
CA PRO A 115 -14.88 -13.81 -25.58
C PRO A 115 -13.58 -14.16 -26.33
N GLU A 116 -13.70 -14.58 -27.59
CA GLU A 116 -12.56 -14.83 -28.48
C GLU A 116 -11.76 -13.56 -28.79
N ALA A 117 -12.44 -12.43 -29.05
CA ALA A 117 -11.75 -11.15 -29.29
C ALA A 117 -11.04 -10.63 -28.04
N LEU A 118 -11.66 -10.78 -26.86
CA LEU A 118 -11.01 -10.45 -25.58
C LEU A 118 -9.80 -11.34 -25.32
N GLN A 119 -9.89 -12.63 -25.61
CA GLN A 119 -8.77 -13.55 -25.46
C GLN A 119 -7.63 -13.21 -26.42
N ALA A 120 -7.92 -12.93 -27.69
CA ALA A 120 -6.91 -12.52 -28.67
C ALA A 120 -6.20 -11.23 -28.23
N PHE A 121 -6.97 -10.23 -27.79
CA PHE A 121 -6.42 -8.99 -27.25
C PHE A 121 -5.49 -9.23 -26.05
N LEU A 122 -5.88 -10.07 -25.08
CA LEU A 122 -5.02 -10.38 -23.93
C LEU A 122 -3.72 -11.09 -24.34
N ILE A 123 -3.75 -11.90 -25.40
CA ILE A 123 -2.56 -12.54 -25.95
C ILE A 123 -1.64 -11.51 -26.63
N GLU A 124 -2.21 -10.54 -27.34
CA GLU A 124 -1.45 -9.41 -27.91
C GLU A 124 -0.78 -8.55 -26.83
N GLN A 125 -1.38 -8.46 -25.63
CA GLN A 125 -0.76 -7.82 -24.46
C GLN A 125 0.33 -8.66 -23.79
N GLY A 126 0.72 -9.80 -24.37
CA GLY A 126 1.83 -10.63 -23.92
C GLY A 126 1.46 -11.74 -22.94
N LEU A 127 0.17 -12.02 -22.72
CA LEU A 127 -0.24 -13.20 -21.95
C LEU A 127 -0.20 -14.46 -22.81
N SER A 128 0.16 -15.59 -22.21
CA SER A 128 -0.03 -16.89 -22.86
C SER A 128 -1.52 -17.19 -23.06
N GLN A 129 -1.85 -18.02 -24.05
CA GLN A 129 -3.23 -18.41 -24.34
C GLN A 129 -3.95 -19.02 -23.12
N GLN A 130 -3.23 -19.77 -22.28
CA GLN A 130 -3.76 -20.36 -21.04
C GLN A 130 -4.07 -19.29 -20.00
N GLN A 131 -3.15 -18.34 -19.77
CA GLN A 131 -3.34 -17.24 -18.83
C GLN A 131 -4.46 -16.30 -19.27
N ALA A 132 -4.53 -15.94 -20.55
CA ALA A 132 -5.62 -15.15 -21.11
C ALA A 132 -6.97 -15.84 -20.90
N GLY A 133 -7.05 -17.16 -21.10
CA GLY A 133 -8.25 -17.94 -20.83
C GLY A 133 -8.61 -18.02 -19.34
N GLN A 134 -7.63 -18.10 -18.43
CA GLN A 134 -7.84 -18.07 -16.99
C GLN A 134 -8.37 -16.72 -16.52
N LEU A 135 -7.74 -15.62 -16.96
CA LEU A 135 -8.18 -14.27 -16.65
C LEU A 135 -9.60 -14.02 -17.17
N LEU A 136 -9.89 -14.40 -18.42
CA LEU A 136 -11.23 -14.25 -18.98
C LEU A 136 -12.28 -15.03 -18.18
N LYS A 137 -11.98 -16.27 -17.77
CA LYS A 137 -12.87 -17.04 -16.89
C LYS A 137 -13.12 -16.30 -15.58
N ALA A 138 -12.08 -15.82 -14.91
CA ALA A 138 -12.21 -15.06 -13.66
C ALA A 138 -13.10 -13.81 -13.84
N LEU A 139 -12.91 -13.05 -14.93
CA LEU A 139 -13.69 -11.85 -15.23
C LEU A 139 -15.16 -12.17 -15.59
N THR A 140 -15.42 -13.29 -16.25
CA THR A 140 -16.81 -13.70 -16.59
C THR A 140 -17.59 -14.28 -15.42
N LEU A 141 -16.89 -14.87 -14.44
CA LEU A 141 -17.53 -15.49 -13.27
C LEU A 141 -18.06 -14.43 -12.29
N ASP A 142 -17.36 -13.31 -12.13
CA ASP A 142 -17.76 -12.25 -11.21
C ASP A 142 -18.42 -11.08 -11.95
N SER A 143 -19.71 -10.88 -11.66
CA SER A 143 -20.53 -9.82 -12.24
C SER A 143 -19.97 -8.40 -12.03
N LYS A 144 -19.09 -8.20 -11.04
CA LYS A 144 -18.43 -6.90 -10.79
C LYS A 144 -17.62 -6.43 -12.01
N TYR A 145 -17.06 -7.36 -12.78
CA TYR A 145 -16.24 -7.04 -13.95
C TYR A 145 -17.05 -6.89 -15.24
N ALA A 146 -18.38 -7.02 -15.20
CA ALA A 146 -19.22 -6.92 -16.40
C ALA A 146 -19.01 -5.59 -17.16
N ALA A 147 -18.72 -4.50 -16.45
CA ALA A 147 -18.42 -3.20 -17.03
C ALA A 147 -17.07 -3.12 -17.77
N CYS A 148 -16.14 -4.05 -17.47
CA CYS A 148 -14.79 -4.14 -18.01
C CYS A 148 -14.66 -5.16 -19.15
N LEU A 149 -15.71 -5.95 -19.45
CA LEU A 149 -15.75 -6.95 -20.54
C LEU A 149 -15.79 -6.35 -21.96
N ASN A 150 -15.48 -5.07 -22.12
CA ASN A 150 -15.35 -4.41 -23.42
C ASN A 150 -13.86 -4.22 -23.72
N THR A 151 -13.43 -4.69 -24.90
CA THR A 151 -12.04 -4.57 -25.39
C THR A 151 -11.49 -3.14 -25.28
N GLN A 152 -12.28 -2.13 -25.65
CA GLN A 152 -11.85 -0.72 -25.57
C GLN A 152 -11.60 -0.30 -24.11
N ARG A 153 -12.51 -0.61 -23.19
CA ARG A 153 -12.35 -0.25 -21.78
C ARG A 153 -11.19 -0.99 -21.12
N LEU A 154 -11.03 -2.26 -21.46
CA LEU A 154 -9.90 -3.07 -20.98
C LEU A 154 -8.58 -2.48 -21.48
N SER A 155 -8.49 -2.11 -22.76
CA SER A 155 -7.31 -1.47 -23.33
C SER A 155 -6.97 -0.13 -22.67
N GLN A 156 -7.99 0.70 -22.40
CA GLN A 156 -7.81 1.97 -21.69
C GLN A 156 -7.32 1.75 -20.26
N LYS A 157 -7.89 0.77 -19.54
CA LYS A 157 -7.46 0.41 -18.19
C LYS A 157 -6.03 -0.11 -18.15
N LEU A 158 -5.66 -1.03 -19.04
CA LEU A 158 -4.29 -1.53 -19.15
C LEU A 158 -3.30 -0.43 -19.54
N ALA A 159 -3.66 0.45 -20.46
CA ALA A 159 -2.86 1.62 -20.80
C ALA A 159 -2.68 2.56 -19.60
N SER A 160 -3.74 2.80 -18.82
CA SER A 160 -3.66 3.62 -17.61
C SER A 160 -2.76 2.99 -16.55
N LEU A 161 -2.78 1.66 -16.39
CA LEU A 161 -1.89 0.93 -15.50
C LEU A 161 -0.43 1.03 -15.96
N GLY A 162 -0.18 0.87 -17.26
CA GLY A 162 1.16 1.02 -17.84
C GLY A 162 1.74 2.43 -17.72
N ARG A 163 0.90 3.48 -17.62
CA ARG A 163 1.36 4.84 -17.31
C ARG A 163 1.78 5.00 -15.84
N VAL A 164 1.10 4.32 -14.92
CA VAL A 164 1.40 4.39 -13.48
C VAL A 164 2.62 3.55 -13.13
N LEU A 165 2.76 2.38 -13.77
CA LEU A 165 3.87 1.46 -13.59
C LEU A 165 4.58 1.26 -14.93
N PRO A 166 5.50 2.16 -15.32
CA PRO A 166 6.32 1.94 -16.51
C PRO A 166 7.12 0.63 -16.34
N ASP A 167 7.37 -0.05 -17.45
CA ASP A 167 8.10 -1.33 -17.53
C ASP A 167 7.38 -2.54 -16.91
N ALA A 168 6.27 -2.34 -16.21
CA ALA A 168 5.44 -3.42 -15.71
C ALA A 168 4.59 -4.03 -16.84
N ALA A 169 4.59 -5.35 -16.95
CA ALA A 169 3.62 -6.06 -17.78
C ALA A 169 2.22 -5.94 -17.16
N ALA A 170 1.49 -4.87 -17.47
CA ALA A 170 0.19 -4.56 -16.89
C ALA A 170 -0.81 -5.73 -16.98
N ALA A 171 -0.76 -6.50 -18.07
CA ALA A 171 -1.59 -7.69 -18.24
C ALA A 171 -1.24 -8.81 -17.24
N GLN A 172 0.04 -8.97 -16.87
CA GLN A 172 0.46 -9.94 -15.85
C GLN A 172 0.04 -9.48 -14.45
N LEU A 173 0.10 -8.18 -14.16
CA LEU A 173 -0.39 -7.63 -12.89
C LEU A 173 -1.90 -7.87 -12.72
N VAL A 174 -2.67 -7.63 -13.77
CA VAL A 174 -4.12 -7.89 -13.78
C VAL A 174 -4.43 -9.38 -13.70
N LEU A 175 -3.58 -10.25 -14.26
CA LEU A 175 -3.71 -11.70 -14.10
C LEU A 175 -3.56 -12.11 -12.63
N SER A 176 -2.56 -11.56 -11.93
CA SER A 176 -2.36 -11.83 -10.50
C SER A 176 -3.46 -11.22 -9.63
N GLU A 177 -3.94 -10.03 -9.98
CA GLU A 177 -4.93 -9.31 -9.19
C GLU A 177 -5.95 -8.60 -10.11
N PRO A 178 -7.07 -9.26 -10.45
CA PRO A 178 -8.06 -8.71 -11.39
C PRO A 178 -8.81 -7.50 -10.83
N GLU A 179 -8.84 -7.34 -9.50
CA GLU A 179 -9.46 -6.20 -8.82
C GLU A 179 -8.81 -4.86 -9.22
N LEU A 180 -7.57 -4.87 -9.71
CA LEU A 180 -6.90 -3.70 -10.29
C LEU A 180 -7.69 -3.04 -11.44
N LEU A 181 -8.50 -3.81 -12.17
CA LEU A 181 -9.35 -3.25 -13.24
C LEU A 181 -10.47 -2.36 -12.69
N LEU A 182 -10.92 -2.61 -11.47
CA LEU A 182 -12.00 -1.86 -10.81
C LEU A 182 -11.46 -0.60 -10.13
N ALA A 183 -10.19 -0.59 -9.74
CA ALA A 183 -9.57 0.54 -9.08
C ALA A 183 -9.57 1.81 -9.95
N SER A 184 -9.69 2.95 -9.27
CA SER A 184 -9.50 4.25 -9.91
C SER A 184 -8.01 4.57 -10.07
N SER A 185 -7.63 5.18 -11.19
CA SER A 185 -6.23 5.54 -11.42
C SER A 185 -5.68 6.48 -10.33
N ASN A 186 -6.54 7.35 -9.78
CA ASN A 186 -6.21 8.24 -8.66
C ASN A 186 -5.83 7.46 -7.40
N GLN A 187 -6.56 6.38 -7.07
CA GLN A 187 -6.25 5.53 -5.92
C GLN A 187 -4.88 4.85 -6.08
N LEU A 188 -4.61 4.29 -7.28
CA LEU A 188 -3.35 3.62 -7.57
C LEU A 188 -2.16 4.58 -7.43
N VAL A 189 -2.26 5.77 -8.03
CA VAL A 189 -1.21 6.81 -7.95
C VAL A 189 -1.02 7.28 -6.51
N ARG A 190 -2.12 7.57 -5.79
CA ARG A 190 -2.06 8.00 -4.40
C ARG A 190 -1.34 6.98 -3.52
N ASN A 191 -1.69 5.70 -3.65
CA ASN A 191 -1.08 4.64 -2.86
C ASN A 191 0.40 4.45 -3.21
N LEU A 192 0.75 4.53 -4.50
CA LEU A 192 2.14 4.46 -4.95
C LEU A 192 2.99 5.62 -4.39
N VAL A 193 2.51 6.86 -4.54
CA VAL A 193 3.18 8.05 -4.00
C VAL A 193 3.34 7.94 -2.49
N CYS A 194 2.29 7.49 -1.79
CA CYS A 194 2.34 7.30 -0.35
C CYS A 194 3.44 6.31 0.08
N MET A 195 3.58 5.19 -0.62
CA MET A 195 4.64 4.21 -0.34
C MET A 195 6.03 4.80 -0.61
N ILE A 196 6.21 5.53 -1.73
CA ILE A 196 7.48 6.20 -2.07
C ILE A 196 7.86 7.22 -0.99
N THR A 197 6.89 7.99 -0.49
CA THR A 197 7.13 8.99 0.56
C THR A 197 7.46 8.34 1.90
N ALA A 198 6.84 7.21 2.24
CA ALA A 198 7.07 6.51 3.50
C ALA A 198 8.37 5.69 3.51
N LEU A 199 8.81 5.23 2.33
CA LEU A 199 9.97 4.35 2.15
C LEU A 199 10.98 4.98 1.19
N PRO A 200 11.64 6.10 1.57
CA PRO A 200 12.56 6.79 0.69
C PRO A 200 13.78 5.91 0.37
N GLY A 201 14.15 5.87 -0.92
CA GLY A 201 15.31 5.11 -1.41
C GLY A 201 15.09 3.61 -1.60
N ARG A 202 13.85 3.13 -1.47
CA ARG A 202 13.47 1.72 -1.66
C ARG A 202 12.80 1.48 -3.02
N ASP A 203 12.94 0.28 -3.56
CA ASP A 203 12.28 -0.11 -4.82
C ASP A 203 10.80 -0.43 -4.60
N VAL A 204 10.00 0.61 -4.42
CA VAL A 204 8.54 0.51 -4.24
C VAL A 204 7.86 -0.09 -5.48
N VAL A 205 8.39 0.16 -6.68
CA VAL A 205 7.83 -0.42 -7.91
C VAL A 205 8.02 -1.93 -7.89
N GLY A 206 9.22 -2.42 -7.57
CA GLY A 206 9.49 -3.85 -7.39
C GLY A 206 8.69 -4.49 -6.26
N MET A 207 8.36 -3.76 -5.20
CA MET A 207 7.43 -4.21 -4.15
C MET A 207 6.02 -4.43 -4.70
N VAL A 208 5.50 -3.46 -5.47
CA VAL A 208 4.17 -3.53 -6.09
C VAL A 208 4.09 -4.63 -7.16
N LEU A 209 5.16 -4.83 -7.94
CA LEU A 209 5.22 -5.91 -8.91
C LEU A 209 5.10 -7.29 -8.26
N ARG A 210 5.69 -7.46 -7.07
CA ARG A 210 5.58 -8.71 -6.28
C ARG A 210 4.23 -8.85 -5.58
N VAL A 211 3.65 -7.74 -5.11
CA VAL A 211 2.38 -7.73 -4.38
C VAL A 211 1.48 -6.60 -4.92
N PRO A 212 0.77 -6.84 -6.02
CA PRO A 212 -0.04 -5.81 -6.67
C PRO A 212 -1.22 -5.35 -5.82
N LEU A 213 -1.67 -6.21 -4.90
CA LEU A 213 -2.72 -5.93 -3.92
C LEU A 213 -2.40 -4.69 -3.06
N LEU A 214 -1.13 -4.32 -2.89
CA LEU A 214 -0.74 -3.09 -2.19
C LEU A 214 -1.40 -1.84 -2.80
N LEU A 215 -1.60 -1.80 -4.12
CA LEU A 215 -2.23 -0.63 -4.74
C LEU A 215 -3.73 -0.51 -4.44
N LEU A 216 -4.37 -1.60 -4.02
CA LEU A 216 -5.80 -1.66 -3.74
C LEU A 216 -6.15 -1.37 -2.28
N VAL A 217 -5.14 -1.26 -1.42
CA VAL A 217 -5.35 -1.07 0.02
C VAL A 217 -5.97 0.28 0.31
N ASP A 218 -7.04 0.27 1.09
CA ASP A 218 -7.65 1.47 1.65
C ASP A 218 -6.79 2.05 2.78
N ASP A 219 -6.76 3.39 2.87
CA ASP A 219 -6.02 4.12 3.91
C ASP A 219 -4.54 3.73 4.03
N MET A 220 -3.89 3.49 2.89
CA MET A 220 -2.44 3.22 2.80
C MET A 220 -1.54 4.10 3.69
N PRO A 221 -1.70 5.45 3.76
CA PRO A 221 -0.85 6.29 4.62
C PRO A 221 -0.92 5.91 6.10
N ALA A 222 -2.13 5.81 6.64
CA ALA A 222 -2.33 5.46 8.05
C ALA A 222 -1.85 4.02 8.32
N ARG A 223 -2.04 3.11 7.36
CA ARG A 223 -1.56 1.74 7.47
C ARG A 223 -0.04 1.66 7.53
N LEU A 224 0.66 2.33 6.61
CA LEU A 224 2.13 2.35 6.57
C LEU A 224 2.69 2.88 7.89
N GLU A 225 2.17 3.98 8.40
CA GLU A 225 2.60 4.55 9.68
C GLU A 225 2.39 3.57 10.84
N ARG A 226 1.19 3.00 10.99
CA ARG A 226 0.90 2.04 12.07
C ARG A 226 1.81 0.80 12.00
N ILE A 227 1.96 0.22 10.82
CA ILE A 227 2.75 -1.00 10.63
C ILE A 227 4.24 -0.72 10.84
N THR A 228 4.77 0.36 10.24
CA THR A 228 6.18 0.72 10.43
C THR A 228 6.50 1.01 11.88
N ASN A 229 5.66 1.78 12.59
CA ASN A 229 5.85 2.05 14.01
C ASN A 229 5.77 0.78 14.86
N LYS A 230 4.83 -0.12 14.57
CA LYS A 230 4.73 -1.40 15.27
C LYS A 230 5.97 -2.27 15.01
N LEU A 231 6.41 -2.38 13.76
CA LEU A 231 7.60 -3.16 13.41
C LEU A 231 8.88 -2.56 14.03
N VAL A 232 9.02 -1.24 14.08
CA VAL A 232 10.14 -0.56 14.76
C VAL A 232 10.12 -0.83 16.26
N ALA A 233 8.94 -0.89 16.89
CA ALA A 233 8.82 -1.22 18.30
C ALA A 233 9.16 -2.69 18.58
N LEU A 234 8.77 -3.62 17.70
CA LEU A 234 9.02 -5.05 17.86
C LEU A 234 10.44 -5.46 17.48
N HIS A 235 11.06 -4.75 16.54
CA HIS A 235 12.38 -5.12 16.02
C HIS A 235 13.50 -4.61 16.94
N PRO A 236 14.51 -5.45 17.25
CA PRO A 236 15.57 -5.10 18.21
C PRO A 236 16.40 -3.86 17.83
N SER A 237 16.53 -3.58 16.53
CA SER A 237 17.31 -2.43 16.06
C SER A 237 16.63 -1.08 16.29
N HIS A 238 15.31 -1.07 16.54
CA HIS A 238 14.49 0.15 16.64
C HIS A 238 14.73 1.19 15.52
N SER A 239 15.18 0.73 14.35
CA SER A 239 15.59 1.59 13.25
C SER A 239 14.63 1.50 12.06
N HIS A 240 14.08 2.65 11.67
CA HIS A 240 13.23 2.75 10.48
C HIS A 240 13.96 2.34 9.20
N THR A 241 15.28 2.54 9.10
CA THR A 241 16.03 2.19 7.88
C THR A 241 16.12 0.68 7.68
N VAL A 242 16.28 -0.07 8.78
CA VAL A 242 16.30 -1.54 8.78
C VAL A 242 14.91 -2.07 8.47
N ILE A 243 13.87 -1.53 9.11
CA ILE A 243 12.48 -1.91 8.83
C ILE A 243 12.09 -1.63 7.38
N ALA A 244 12.53 -0.50 6.82
CA ALA A 244 12.28 -0.19 5.41
C ALA A 244 12.92 -1.23 4.46
N GLY A 245 14.10 -1.75 4.80
CA GLY A 245 14.73 -2.85 4.05
C GLY A 245 13.97 -4.16 4.18
N ILE A 246 13.51 -4.49 5.39
CA ILE A 246 12.66 -5.68 5.62
C ILE A 246 11.35 -5.59 4.82
N LEU A 247 10.71 -4.42 4.80
CA LEU A 247 9.48 -4.19 4.04
C LEU A 247 9.73 -4.25 2.52
N GLU A 248 10.87 -3.75 2.06
CA GLU A 248 11.30 -3.90 0.67
C GLU A 248 11.48 -5.37 0.30
N GLU A 249 12.15 -6.18 1.13
CA GLU A 249 12.31 -7.62 0.86
C GLU A 249 10.98 -8.38 0.97
N ASN A 250 10.13 -8.01 1.93
CA ASN A 250 8.89 -8.72 2.27
C ASN A 250 7.67 -7.78 2.28
N PRO A 251 7.22 -7.28 1.11
CA PRO A 251 6.10 -6.34 1.00
C PRO A 251 4.76 -6.88 1.55
N VAL A 252 4.61 -8.21 1.58
CA VAL A 252 3.43 -8.89 2.15
C VAL A 252 3.21 -8.56 3.63
N LEU A 253 4.25 -8.15 4.35
CA LEU A 253 4.15 -7.71 5.75
C LEU A 253 3.18 -6.54 5.92
N LEU A 254 3.09 -5.63 4.95
CA LEU A 254 2.15 -4.49 4.99
C LEU A 254 0.68 -4.94 4.98
N LEU A 255 0.41 -6.12 4.42
CA LEU A 255 -0.94 -6.67 4.39
C LEU A 255 -1.22 -7.52 5.63
N ARG A 256 -0.23 -8.30 6.07
CA ARG A 256 -0.40 -9.26 7.17
C ARG A 256 -0.33 -8.63 8.55
N MET A 257 0.49 -7.60 8.74
CA MET A 257 0.65 -6.97 10.07
C MET A 257 -0.64 -6.34 10.58
N ASP A 258 -1.56 -5.98 9.70
CA ASP A 258 -2.86 -5.41 10.07
C ASP A 258 -3.68 -6.30 11.00
N TYR A 259 -3.59 -7.63 10.83
CA TYR A 259 -4.28 -8.59 11.71
C TYR A 259 -3.74 -8.57 13.14
N TYR A 260 -2.49 -8.15 13.32
CA TYR A 260 -1.75 -8.20 14.59
C TYR A 260 -1.59 -6.81 15.24
N LEU A 261 -2.11 -5.75 14.61
CA LEU A 261 -2.08 -4.40 15.18
C LEU A 261 -2.99 -4.25 16.40
N GLY A 262 -4.07 -5.03 16.47
CA GLY A 262 -5.04 -5.00 17.57
C GLY A 262 -4.63 -5.82 18.80
N ASP A 263 -3.66 -6.71 18.65
CA ASP A 263 -3.17 -7.55 19.74
C ASP A 263 -2.10 -6.79 20.54
N ASP A 264 -2.08 -6.99 21.86
CA ASP A 264 -1.06 -6.48 22.79
C ASP A 264 0.29 -7.21 22.63
N ILE A 265 0.71 -7.43 21.38
CA ILE A 265 1.99 -8.03 21.01
C ILE A 265 3.07 -7.00 21.33
N MET A 266 3.91 -7.32 22.31
CA MET A 266 5.01 -6.47 22.77
C MET A 266 6.36 -6.97 22.28
N LEU A 267 6.42 -8.23 21.85
CA LEU A 267 7.66 -8.92 21.55
C LEU A 267 7.58 -9.63 20.20
N LEU A 268 8.74 -9.75 19.54
CA LEU A 268 8.87 -10.43 18.25
C LEU A 268 8.50 -11.93 18.32
N ASP A 269 8.72 -12.58 19.46
CA ASP A 269 8.43 -14.01 19.68
C ASP A 269 6.93 -14.32 19.83
N GLN A 270 6.10 -13.29 20.04
CA GLN A 270 4.65 -13.40 20.09
C GLN A 270 4.01 -13.33 18.70
N LEU A 271 4.75 -12.90 17.67
CA LEU A 271 4.28 -12.95 16.30
C LEU A 271 4.27 -14.39 15.78
N PRO A 272 3.36 -14.74 14.85
CA PRO A 272 3.41 -16.02 14.16
C PRO A 272 4.78 -16.22 13.51
N MET A 273 5.22 -17.48 13.51
CA MET A 273 6.57 -17.85 13.05
C MET A 273 6.83 -17.38 11.62
N GLU A 274 5.81 -17.36 10.77
CA GLU A 274 5.91 -16.87 9.39
C GLU A 274 6.25 -15.37 9.35
N ILE A 275 5.64 -14.56 10.22
CA ILE A 275 5.90 -13.11 10.30
C ILE A 275 7.30 -12.88 10.90
N ALA A 276 7.63 -13.59 11.98
CA ALA A 276 8.94 -13.49 12.61
C ALA A 276 10.07 -13.84 11.62
N ASN A 277 9.90 -14.88 10.81
CA ASN A 277 10.88 -15.28 9.78
C ASN A 277 11.04 -14.23 8.68
N MET A 278 9.98 -13.51 8.29
CA MET A 278 10.07 -12.42 7.32
C MET A 278 10.78 -11.17 7.87
N MET A 279 10.94 -11.05 9.19
CA MET A 279 11.69 -9.95 9.81
C MET A 279 13.21 -10.21 9.89
N VAL A 280 13.66 -11.37 9.43
CA VAL A 280 15.05 -11.78 9.41
C VAL A 280 15.62 -11.50 8.02
N LEU A 281 16.49 -10.49 7.89
CA LEU A 281 17.15 -10.16 6.62
C LEU A 281 18.06 -11.30 6.13
N GLY A 282 18.08 -11.53 4.82
CA GLY A 282 18.81 -12.63 4.19
C GLY A 282 20.34 -12.46 4.17
N ASP A 283 20.82 -11.22 4.16
CA ASP A 283 22.19 -10.90 3.77
C ASP A 283 23.15 -10.81 4.97
N GLU A 284 23.30 -11.93 5.68
CA GLU A 284 24.27 -12.15 6.77
C GLU A 284 23.76 -11.75 8.17
N SER A 285 23.72 -12.74 9.06
CA SER A 285 23.39 -12.64 10.49
C SER A 285 21.90 -12.59 10.87
N GLY A 286 20.99 -13.13 10.07
CA GLY A 286 19.61 -13.34 10.55
C GLY A 286 19.52 -14.11 11.89
N LEU A 287 20.26 -15.21 11.98
CA LEU A 287 20.46 -15.95 13.23
C LEU A 287 21.34 -15.17 14.23
N GLY A 288 22.38 -14.48 13.77
CA GLY A 288 23.28 -13.71 14.64
C GLY A 288 22.59 -12.54 15.35
N HIS A 289 21.65 -11.87 14.68
CA HIS A 289 20.81 -10.80 15.23
C HIS A 289 19.76 -11.33 16.19
N LEU A 290 19.11 -12.46 15.86
CA LEU A 290 18.23 -13.15 16.81
C LEU A 290 19.02 -13.59 18.06
N TYR A 291 20.23 -14.14 17.90
CA TYR A 291 21.10 -14.50 19.02
C TYR A 291 21.53 -13.30 19.85
N LYS A 292 21.89 -12.15 19.24
CA LYS A 292 22.17 -10.91 19.96
C LYS A 292 20.95 -10.42 20.74
N TYR A 293 19.78 -10.41 20.11
CA TYR A 293 18.53 -10.04 20.76
C TYR A 293 18.19 -10.94 21.96
N TRP A 294 18.28 -12.27 21.80
CA TRP A 294 18.03 -13.22 22.88
C TRP A 294 19.08 -13.11 23.99
N ARG A 295 20.34 -12.87 23.65
CA ARG A 295 21.42 -12.63 24.62
C ARG A 295 21.16 -11.39 25.46
N ASP A 296 20.82 -10.27 24.82
CA ASP A 296 20.49 -9.01 25.51
C ASP A 296 19.23 -9.15 26.37
N LYS A 297 18.22 -9.87 25.88
CA LYS A 297 16.96 -10.13 26.61
C LYS A 297 17.14 -11.07 27.81
N LEU A 298 18.01 -12.07 27.70
CA LEU A 298 18.30 -13.02 28.80
C LEU A 298 19.21 -12.41 29.87
N GLY A 299 19.73 -11.19 29.65
CA GLY A 299 20.64 -10.54 30.58
C GLY A 299 21.94 -11.32 30.75
N GLU A 300 22.32 -12.14 29.76
CA GLU A 300 23.62 -12.80 29.81
C GLU A 300 24.68 -11.72 29.62
N PRO A 301 25.57 -11.49 30.62
CA PRO A 301 26.64 -10.52 30.48
C PRO A 301 27.44 -10.91 29.24
N SER A 302 27.76 -9.93 28.40
CA SER A 302 28.61 -10.11 27.23
C SER A 302 29.96 -10.65 27.70
N GLY A 303 30.06 -11.97 27.78
CA GLY A 303 31.27 -12.72 28.02
C GLY A 303 32.15 -12.64 26.78
N GLU A 304 32.51 -11.43 26.37
CA GLU A 304 33.82 -11.18 25.78
C GLU A 304 34.86 -11.36 26.88
N GLN A 305 34.90 -12.56 27.49
CA GLN A 305 36.19 -13.11 27.87
C GLN A 305 36.87 -13.39 26.54
N GLU A 306 37.51 -12.33 26.07
CA GLU A 306 38.73 -12.39 25.28
C GLU A 306 39.41 -13.71 25.63
N TRP A 307 39.30 -14.68 24.73
CA TRP A 307 40.21 -15.82 24.72
C TRP A 307 41.56 -15.19 24.45
N GLN A 308 42.20 -14.67 25.50
CA GLN A 308 43.62 -14.47 25.53
C GLN A 308 44.16 -15.87 25.32
N GLU A 309 44.43 -16.16 24.05
CA GLU A 309 45.36 -17.20 23.65
C GLU A 309 46.57 -16.98 24.53
N GLY A 310 46.68 -17.81 25.56
CA GLY A 310 47.83 -17.85 26.43
C GLY A 310 49.01 -18.08 25.50
N GLY A 311 49.73 -17.01 25.22
CA GLY A 311 51.01 -17.04 24.54
C GLY A 311 51.92 -17.92 25.38
N GLY A 312 51.98 -19.20 25.01
CA GLY A 312 52.93 -20.16 25.51
C GLY A 312 54.32 -19.69 25.13
N SER A 313 54.91 -18.89 26.01
CA SER A 313 56.33 -18.57 26.00
C SER A 313 57.10 -19.85 26.29
N THR A 314 57.50 -20.58 25.24
CA THR A 314 58.54 -21.60 25.33
C THR A 314 59.91 -20.93 25.28
N ALA A 315 60.63 -21.03 26.40
CA ALA A 315 62.08 -20.83 26.48
C ALA A 315 62.85 -21.85 25.64
#